data_AF-A0A538B2F5-F1
#
_entry.id   AF-A0A538B2F5-F1
#
_cell.length_a   1.000
_cell.length_b   1.000
_cell.length_c   1.000
_cell.angle_alpha   90.00
_cell.angle_beta   90.00
_cell.angle_gamma   90.00
#
_symmetry.space_group_name_H-M   'P 1'
#
loop_
_entity.id
_entity.type
_entity.pdbx_description
1 polymer ?
#
loop_
_entity_poly.entity_id
_entity_poly.type
_entity_poly.pdbx_seq_one_letter_code
_entity_poly.pdbx_strand_id
1 'polypeptide(L)'
;MESGRHGAPPAGRNQGARFAERFRREAQSAAGLSHPNVASVFDFGENDGRPFMVMELVEGETLSDRLAREAPLDPQTASRIAAAIASALQAAHDRGIVHRDVKPGNVMITPSGEIKVLDFGIAAAAGAPLTATGARMGTASYISPEQARGEPPTPASDVYSLGVVLFEMLTGRPPFTAESPVAVAAQHVDRPPPPLRPLVPNAPEDLVTACERALAKDPRARPASAAAFAALLSGRTAPMLQAGQGTEPGSTMVLPPLEPTSVLPEPAGAATPAAPAPPRARRRSLVPLAVAVVLLLLLAMSLALAFTLKGGGRPGPGNSPTASSKVQVPDVIGMKQGDAEHVLRDKGFQIGDVVKVEGEHDVVVRTSPPANSLVARGSTVTLYVGDKGKGKGKGHGGGDG
;
A
#
# COMPACT_ATOMS: atom_id res chain seq x y z
N MET A 1 -54.24 18.61 14.51
CA MET A 1 -53.61 19.10 13.26
C MET A 1 -52.12 19.19 13.49
N GLU A 2 -51.43 18.08 13.24
CA GLU A 2 -49.97 18.03 13.07
C GLU A 2 -49.59 18.71 11.76
N SER A 3 -48.59 19.58 11.78
CA SER A 3 -47.86 19.96 10.56
C SER A 3 -46.38 19.71 10.80
N GLY A 4 -45.94 18.53 10.35
CA GLY A 4 -44.54 18.13 10.37
C GLY A 4 -43.69 18.98 9.43
N ARG A 5 -42.52 19.40 9.91
CA ARG A 5 -41.40 19.81 9.07
C ARG A 5 -40.32 18.72 9.18
N HIS A 6 -40.30 17.83 8.19
CA HIS A 6 -39.15 16.96 7.94
C HIS A 6 -37.97 17.82 7.47
N GLY A 7 -36.99 18.04 8.33
CA GLY A 7 -35.68 18.53 7.94
C GLY A 7 -34.93 17.43 7.20
N ALA A 8 -34.49 17.72 5.97
CA ALA A 8 -33.62 16.83 5.21
C ALA A 8 -32.30 16.59 5.97
N PRO A 9 -31.75 15.36 5.94
CA PRO A 9 -30.49 15.06 6.63
C PRO A 9 -29.29 15.74 5.93
N PRO A 10 -28.24 16.14 6.67
CA PRO A 10 -27.08 16.82 6.11
C PRO A 10 -26.29 15.93 5.13
N ALA A 11 -25.97 16.48 3.96
CA ALA A 11 -25.35 15.81 2.81
C ALA A 11 -23.96 15.17 3.05
N GLY A 12 -23.34 15.38 4.22
CA GLY A 12 -22.01 14.84 4.56
C GLY A 12 -22.01 13.40 5.10
N ARG A 13 -23.12 12.92 5.70
CA ARG A 13 -23.16 11.56 6.30
C ARG A 13 -23.18 10.45 5.25
N ASN A 14 -23.77 10.72 4.08
CA ASN A 14 -23.93 9.70 3.03
C ASN A 14 -22.62 9.40 2.26
N GLN A 15 -21.66 10.33 2.23
CA GLN A 15 -20.36 10.09 1.60
C GLN A 15 -19.46 9.22 2.48
N GLY A 16 -19.43 9.46 3.80
CA GLY A 16 -18.70 8.63 4.77
C GLY A 16 -19.25 7.21 4.85
N ALA A 17 -20.58 7.05 4.84
CA ALA A 17 -21.22 5.73 4.82
C ALA A 17 -20.92 4.93 3.54
N ARG A 18 -21.01 5.56 2.36
CA ARG A 18 -20.65 4.93 1.07
C ARG A 18 -19.16 4.59 0.98
N PHE A 19 -18.29 5.41 1.58
CA PHE A 19 -16.86 5.14 1.67
C PHE A 19 -16.56 3.95 2.57
N ALA A 20 -17.14 3.91 3.77
CA ALA A 20 -16.97 2.81 4.71
C ALA A 20 -17.49 1.46 4.15
N GLU A 21 -18.59 1.48 3.39
CA GLU A 21 -19.13 0.29 2.73
C GLU A 21 -18.22 -0.24 1.63
N ARG A 22 -17.67 0.65 0.78
CA ARG A 22 -16.69 0.27 -0.25
C ARG A 22 -15.37 -0.22 0.37
N PHE A 23 -14.89 0.46 1.41
CA PHE A 23 -13.71 0.06 2.17
C PHE A 23 -13.88 -1.34 2.74
N ARG A 24 -15.03 -1.65 3.39
CA ARG A 24 -15.33 -2.99 3.89
C ARG A 24 -15.35 -4.03 2.76
N ARG A 25 -15.98 -3.74 1.63
CA ARG A 25 -16.04 -4.69 0.50
C ARG A 25 -14.65 -4.98 -0.08
N GLU A 26 -13.79 -3.98 -0.20
CA GLU A 26 -12.43 -4.16 -0.69
C GLU A 26 -11.55 -4.87 0.34
N ALA A 27 -11.67 -4.54 1.62
CA ALA A 27 -11.02 -5.25 2.72
C ALA A 27 -11.41 -6.73 2.77
N GLN A 28 -12.70 -7.05 2.60
CA GLN A 28 -13.20 -8.43 2.53
C GLN A 28 -12.66 -9.18 1.31
N SER A 29 -12.55 -8.49 0.18
CA SER A 29 -11.98 -9.09 -1.04
C SER A 29 -10.49 -9.42 -0.83
N ALA A 30 -9.74 -8.54 -0.16
CA ALA A 30 -8.32 -8.73 0.15
C ALA A 30 -8.05 -9.74 1.28
N ALA A 31 -8.93 -9.87 2.28
CA ALA A 31 -8.74 -10.73 3.46
C ALA A 31 -8.61 -12.24 3.14
N GLY A 32 -8.98 -12.67 1.93
CA GLY A 32 -8.80 -14.05 1.46
C GLY A 32 -7.56 -14.28 0.58
N LEU A 33 -6.75 -13.25 0.32
CA LEU A 33 -5.58 -13.33 -0.54
C LEU A 33 -4.34 -13.73 0.27
N SER A 34 -4.06 -15.03 0.32
CA SER A 34 -2.79 -15.54 0.87
C SER A 34 -1.80 -15.81 -0.26
N HIS A 35 -0.69 -15.09 -0.27
CA HIS A 35 0.39 -15.24 -1.24
C HIS A 35 1.70 -14.72 -0.63
N PRO A 36 2.87 -15.36 -0.86
CA PRO A 36 4.13 -14.95 -0.25
C PRO A 36 4.52 -13.50 -0.57
N ASN A 37 4.17 -13.01 -1.76
CA ASN A 37 4.44 -11.62 -2.18
C ASN A 37 3.31 -10.62 -1.91
N VAL A 38 2.30 -10.99 -1.12
CA VAL A 38 1.21 -10.09 -0.70
C VAL A 38 1.28 -9.92 0.80
N ALA A 39 1.17 -8.67 1.28
CA ALA A 39 1.00 -8.43 2.70
C ALA A 39 -0.38 -8.91 3.16
N SER A 40 -0.41 -9.76 4.19
CA SER A 40 -1.64 -10.37 4.66
C SER A 40 -2.53 -9.33 5.35
N VAL A 41 -3.83 -9.33 5.06
CA VAL A 41 -4.82 -8.56 5.81
C VAL A 41 -5.43 -9.45 6.89
N PHE A 42 -5.32 -9.04 8.15
CA PHE A 42 -5.81 -9.81 9.29
C PHE A 42 -7.22 -9.44 9.71
N ASP A 43 -7.52 -8.14 9.75
CA ASP A 43 -8.81 -7.63 10.20
C ASP A 43 -9.12 -6.26 9.58
N PHE A 44 -10.38 -5.86 9.60
CA PHE A 44 -10.81 -4.53 9.24
C PHE A 44 -12.01 -4.12 10.10
N GLY A 45 -12.12 -2.83 10.38
CA GLY A 45 -13.16 -2.34 11.26
C GLY A 45 -13.45 -0.87 11.07
N GLU A 46 -14.21 -0.33 12.01
CA GLU A 46 -14.54 1.09 12.08
C GLU A 46 -14.38 1.53 13.53
N ASN A 47 -13.68 2.64 13.75
CA ASN A 47 -13.56 3.29 15.05
C ASN A 47 -13.97 4.76 14.90
N ASP A 48 -14.99 5.21 15.64
CA ASP A 48 -15.54 6.57 15.57
C ASP A 48 -15.84 7.07 14.13
N GLY A 49 -16.46 6.23 13.29
CA GLY A 49 -16.76 6.58 11.90
C GLY A 49 -15.57 6.52 10.95
N ARG A 50 -14.40 6.07 11.43
CA ARG A 50 -13.17 5.97 10.64
C ARG A 50 -12.86 4.50 10.35
N PRO A 51 -12.87 4.08 9.08
CA PRO A 51 -12.47 2.73 8.73
C PRO A 51 -10.98 2.52 9.04
N PHE A 52 -10.63 1.33 9.51
CA PHE A 52 -9.26 0.90 9.69
C PHE A 52 -9.06 -0.53 9.16
N MET A 53 -7.81 -0.87 8.86
CA MET A 53 -7.39 -2.21 8.45
C MET A 53 -6.15 -2.60 9.25
N VAL A 54 -6.14 -3.85 9.71
CA VAL A 54 -5.01 -4.49 10.37
C VAL A 54 -4.38 -5.43 9.36
N MET A 55 -3.10 -5.24 9.08
CA MET A 55 -2.34 -6.00 8.10
C MET A 55 -0.99 -6.44 8.66
N GLU A 56 -0.32 -7.32 7.94
CA GLU A 56 1.06 -7.74 8.17
C GLU A 56 1.99 -6.53 8.28
N LEU A 57 2.71 -6.45 9.40
CA LEU A 57 3.80 -5.50 9.55
C LEU A 57 5.02 -6.06 8.80
N VAL A 58 5.24 -5.55 7.58
CA VAL A 58 6.43 -5.87 6.80
C VAL A 58 7.59 -5.01 7.29
N GLU A 59 8.60 -5.63 7.90
CA GLU A 59 9.85 -4.94 8.22
C GLU A 59 10.70 -4.77 6.95
N GLY A 60 11.26 -3.59 6.73
CA GLY A 60 12.08 -3.31 5.55
C GLY A 60 11.98 -1.87 5.06
N GLU A 61 12.27 -1.67 3.78
CA GLU A 61 12.14 -0.37 3.10
C GLU A 61 11.19 -0.46 1.92
N THR A 62 10.64 0.67 1.48
CA THR A 62 9.84 0.70 0.25
C THR A 62 10.75 0.64 -0.98
N LEU A 63 10.23 0.13 -2.09
CA LEU A 63 10.95 0.22 -3.37
C LEU A 63 11.18 1.68 -3.76
N SER A 64 10.31 2.61 -3.36
CA SER A 64 10.51 4.05 -3.58
C SER A 64 11.77 4.57 -2.87
N ASP A 65 11.96 4.19 -1.61
CA ASP A 65 13.14 4.61 -0.83
C ASP A 65 14.42 4.03 -1.41
N ARG A 66 14.35 2.75 -1.84
CA ARG A 66 15.46 2.10 -2.52
C ARG A 66 15.82 2.78 -3.83
N LEU A 67 14.83 3.11 -4.66
CA LEU A 67 15.07 3.79 -5.93
C LEU A 67 15.66 5.19 -5.73
N ALA A 68 15.26 5.92 -4.70
CA ALA A 68 15.85 7.21 -4.37
C ALA A 68 17.35 7.12 -4.01
N ARG A 69 17.80 5.97 -3.51
CA ARG A 69 19.21 5.73 -3.12
C ARG A 69 20.06 5.07 -4.20
N GLU A 70 19.50 4.09 -4.90
CA GLU A 70 20.25 3.10 -5.69
C GLU A 70 19.91 3.09 -7.17
N ALA A 71 18.90 3.82 -7.63
CA ALA A 71 18.52 3.74 -9.03
C ALA A 71 19.58 4.36 -9.98
N PRO A 72 19.75 3.83 -11.19
CA PRO A 72 19.10 2.64 -11.75
C PRO A 72 19.59 1.32 -11.12
N LEU A 73 18.67 0.37 -10.95
CA LEU A 73 18.97 -0.96 -10.43
C LEU A 73 19.57 -1.86 -11.52
N ASP A 74 20.30 -2.90 -11.12
CA ASP A 74 20.80 -3.90 -12.05
C ASP A 74 19.62 -4.67 -12.72
N PRO A 75 19.72 -5.02 -14.03
CA PRO A 75 18.63 -5.65 -14.77
C PRO A 75 18.10 -6.94 -14.14
N GLN A 76 18.98 -7.74 -13.52
CA GLN A 76 18.62 -9.01 -12.90
C GLN A 76 17.80 -8.78 -11.62
N THR A 77 18.18 -7.82 -10.78
CA THR A 77 17.41 -7.40 -9.61
C THR A 77 16.07 -6.78 -10.01
N ALA A 78 16.06 -5.87 -10.99
CA ALA A 78 14.81 -5.30 -11.50
C ALA A 78 13.85 -6.38 -12.02
N SER A 79 14.37 -7.37 -12.76
CA SER A 79 13.58 -8.51 -13.24
C SER A 79 13.01 -9.35 -12.09
N ARG A 80 13.82 -9.69 -11.05
CA ARG A 80 13.33 -10.44 -9.87
C ARG A 80 12.22 -9.69 -9.13
N ILE A 81 12.41 -8.38 -8.90
CA ILE A 81 11.42 -7.55 -8.20
C ILE A 81 10.12 -7.50 -9.02
N ALA A 82 10.23 -7.21 -10.33
CA ALA A 82 9.06 -7.16 -11.21
C ALA A 82 8.32 -8.49 -11.29
N ALA A 83 9.03 -9.63 -11.33
CA ALA A 83 8.43 -10.96 -11.33
C ALA A 83 7.68 -11.25 -10.02
N ALA A 84 8.22 -10.84 -8.86
CA ALA A 84 7.56 -11.01 -7.57
C ALA A 84 6.29 -10.16 -7.45
N ILE A 85 6.33 -8.91 -7.92
CA ILE A 85 5.14 -8.05 -8.00
C ILE A 85 4.11 -8.66 -8.95
N ALA A 86 4.52 -9.13 -10.13
CA ALA A 86 3.63 -9.79 -11.08
C ALA A 86 2.97 -11.05 -10.50
N SER A 87 3.70 -11.84 -9.69
CA SER A 87 3.13 -13.00 -8.99
C SER A 87 2.05 -12.59 -7.99
N ALA A 88 2.30 -11.53 -7.22
CA ALA A 88 1.31 -10.96 -6.29
C ALA A 88 0.05 -10.46 -7.01
N LEU A 89 0.24 -9.73 -8.12
CA LEU A 89 -0.86 -9.22 -8.94
C LEU A 89 -1.68 -10.36 -9.55
N GLN A 90 -1.03 -11.41 -10.08
CA GLN A 90 -1.75 -12.56 -10.63
C GLN A 90 -2.63 -13.22 -9.57
N ALA A 91 -2.11 -13.44 -8.37
CA ALA A 91 -2.86 -14.07 -7.29
C ALA A 91 -4.12 -13.28 -6.90
N ALA A 92 -4.07 -11.94 -7.02
CA ALA A 92 -5.22 -11.06 -6.84
C ALA A 92 -6.17 -11.11 -8.04
N HIS A 93 -5.65 -11.06 -9.27
CA HIS A 93 -6.42 -11.12 -10.51
C HIS A 93 -7.24 -12.41 -10.62
N ASP A 94 -6.69 -13.55 -10.17
CA ASP A 94 -7.38 -14.85 -10.13
C ASP A 94 -8.62 -14.84 -9.22
N ARG A 95 -8.70 -13.89 -8.29
CA ARG A 95 -9.84 -13.65 -7.40
C ARG A 95 -10.71 -12.46 -7.84
N GLY A 96 -10.47 -11.91 -9.03
CA GLY A 96 -11.19 -10.76 -9.57
C GLY A 96 -10.83 -9.42 -8.90
N ILE A 97 -9.68 -9.34 -8.23
CA ILE A 97 -9.22 -8.14 -7.53
C ILE A 97 -8.17 -7.45 -8.39
N VAL A 98 -8.42 -6.20 -8.76
CA VAL A 98 -7.47 -5.32 -9.45
C VAL A 98 -6.84 -4.38 -8.42
N HIS A 99 -5.52 -4.18 -8.46
CA HIS A 99 -4.80 -3.37 -7.48
C HIS A 99 -5.02 -1.86 -7.67
N ARG A 100 -5.03 -1.36 -8.92
CA ARG A 100 -5.37 0.02 -9.32
C ARG A 100 -4.35 1.12 -8.95
N ASP A 101 -3.37 0.84 -8.12
CA ASP A 101 -2.38 1.82 -7.61
C ASP A 101 -0.99 1.16 -7.48
N VAL A 102 -0.57 0.41 -8.49
CA VAL A 102 0.76 -0.21 -8.51
C VAL A 102 1.82 0.88 -8.68
N LYS A 103 2.69 1.03 -7.68
CA LYS A 103 3.78 2.02 -7.64
C LYS A 103 4.86 1.59 -6.63
N PRO A 104 6.08 2.16 -6.68
CA PRO A 104 7.17 1.77 -5.79
C PRO A 104 6.85 1.94 -4.31
N GLY A 105 6.05 2.96 -3.94
CA GLY A 105 5.63 3.20 -2.56
C GLY A 105 4.68 2.14 -1.97
N ASN A 106 4.06 1.30 -2.81
CA ASN A 106 3.19 0.19 -2.38
C ASN A 106 3.92 -1.16 -2.44
N VAL A 107 5.24 -1.16 -2.58
CA VAL A 107 6.07 -2.38 -2.63
C VAL A 107 7.12 -2.28 -1.53
N MET A 108 7.13 -3.26 -0.64
CA MET A 108 8.11 -3.39 0.44
C MET A 108 9.16 -4.45 0.09
N ILE A 109 10.40 -4.19 0.51
CA ILE A 109 11.55 -5.08 0.39
C ILE A 109 12.04 -5.38 1.81
N THR A 110 11.98 -6.64 2.22
CA THR A 110 12.44 -7.06 3.54
C THR A 110 13.97 -7.12 3.60
N PRO A 111 14.59 -7.16 4.80
CA PRO A 111 16.02 -7.40 4.95
C PRO A 111 16.50 -8.72 4.34
N SER A 112 15.63 -9.74 4.24
CA SER A 112 15.91 -11.01 3.56
C SER A 112 15.79 -10.93 2.04
N GLY A 113 15.36 -9.78 1.50
CA GLY A 113 15.17 -9.55 0.06
C GLY A 113 13.84 -10.06 -0.48
N GLU A 114 12.88 -10.38 0.39
CA GLU A 114 11.52 -10.73 -0.02
C GLU A 114 10.75 -9.48 -0.44
N ILE A 115 9.89 -9.65 -1.45
CA ILE A 115 9.07 -8.57 -1.99
C ILE A 115 7.64 -8.76 -1.52
N LYS A 116 7.04 -7.72 -0.95
CA LYS A 116 5.67 -7.70 -0.44
C LYS A 116 4.91 -6.53 -1.06
N VAL A 117 3.85 -6.83 -1.79
CA VAL A 117 2.93 -5.82 -2.33
C VAL A 117 1.90 -5.47 -1.27
N LEU A 118 1.73 -4.17 -1.05
CA LEU A 118 0.79 -3.58 -0.11
C LEU A 118 -0.46 -3.05 -0.82
N ASP A 119 -1.53 -2.81 -0.08
CA ASP A 119 -2.64 -1.92 -0.48
C ASP A 119 -3.29 -2.20 -1.84
N PHE A 120 -3.90 -3.39 -2.01
CA PHE A 120 -4.74 -3.71 -3.16
C PHE A 120 -6.01 -2.83 -3.19
N GLY A 121 -5.89 -1.63 -3.74
CA GLY A 121 -7.00 -0.81 -4.24
C GLY A 121 -7.83 -0.06 -3.21
N ILE A 122 -7.57 -0.22 -1.90
CA ILE A 122 -8.38 0.36 -0.82
C ILE A 122 -8.47 1.90 -0.88
N ALA A 123 -7.46 2.56 -1.46
CA ALA A 123 -7.46 4.01 -1.67
C ALA A 123 -8.38 4.46 -2.82
N ALA A 124 -8.70 3.59 -3.79
CA ALA A 124 -9.56 3.89 -4.93
C ALA A 124 -11.07 3.73 -4.62
N ALA A 125 -11.42 3.03 -3.53
CA ALA A 125 -12.79 3.03 -2.95
C ALA A 125 -13.32 4.43 -2.58
N ALA A 126 -12.46 5.46 -2.59
CA ALA A 126 -12.85 6.86 -2.44
C ALA A 126 -13.80 7.34 -3.54
N GLY A 127 -13.83 6.72 -4.72
CA GLY A 127 -14.81 7.05 -5.78
C GLY A 127 -14.78 8.51 -6.25
N ALA A 128 -13.73 9.26 -5.93
CA ALA A 128 -13.44 10.50 -6.62
C ALA A 128 -12.84 10.09 -7.98
N PRO A 129 -13.46 10.42 -9.11
CA PRO A 129 -12.74 10.35 -10.38
C PRO A 129 -11.44 11.15 -10.19
N LEU A 130 -10.31 10.65 -10.72
CA LEU A 130 -9.01 11.32 -10.62
C LEU A 130 -9.05 12.79 -11.06
N THR A 131 -10.09 13.17 -11.80
CA THR A 131 -10.40 14.53 -12.28
C THR A 131 -11.04 15.45 -11.22
N ALA A 132 -11.67 14.93 -10.15
CA ALA A 132 -12.46 15.75 -9.21
C ALA A 132 -11.68 16.25 -7.98
N THR A 133 -10.55 15.64 -7.66
CA THR A 133 -9.65 16.09 -6.59
C THR A 133 -8.25 15.83 -7.09
N GLY A 134 -7.58 16.90 -7.55
CA GLY A 134 -6.27 16.86 -8.20
C GLY A 134 -5.41 15.70 -7.69
N ALA A 135 -5.05 14.80 -8.61
CA ALA A 135 -4.26 13.62 -8.32
C ALA A 135 -3.16 13.96 -7.29
N ARG A 136 -3.05 13.17 -6.22
CA ARG A 136 -1.91 13.27 -5.31
C ARG A 136 -0.65 13.30 -6.17
N MET A 137 0.21 14.28 -5.93
CA MET A 137 1.29 14.71 -6.82
C MET A 137 2.22 13.57 -7.30
N GLY A 138 2.23 12.40 -6.64
CA GLY A 138 2.99 11.20 -7.05
C GLY A 138 2.19 10.03 -7.65
N THR A 139 0.85 10.01 -7.64
CA THR A 139 0.07 8.88 -8.19
C THR A 139 -0.01 8.92 -9.72
N ALA A 140 0.02 10.12 -10.32
CA ALA A 140 -0.11 10.28 -11.77
C ALA A 140 1.04 9.63 -12.56
N SER A 141 2.22 9.48 -11.97
CA SER A 141 3.40 8.90 -12.64
C SER A 141 3.24 7.43 -13.03
N TYR A 142 2.30 6.71 -12.42
CA TYR A 142 2.10 5.27 -12.63
C TYR A 142 0.72 4.92 -13.17
N ILE A 143 -0.08 5.93 -13.54
CA ILE A 143 -1.45 5.73 -14.01
C ILE A 143 -1.48 5.03 -15.38
N SER A 144 -2.41 4.12 -15.58
CA SER A 144 -2.66 3.54 -16.92
C SER A 144 -3.39 4.52 -17.83
N PRO A 145 -3.24 4.42 -19.17
CA PRO A 145 -3.95 5.28 -20.12
C PRO A 145 -5.47 5.29 -19.92
N GLU A 146 -6.07 4.12 -19.70
CA GLU A 146 -7.50 3.96 -19.44
C GLU A 146 -7.94 4.63 -18.13
N GLN A 147 -7.16 4.50 -17.05
CA GLN A 147 -7.45 5.21 -15.79
C GLN A 147 -7.34 6.73 -15.93
N ALA A 148 -6.38 7.21 -16.74
CA ALA A 148 -6.24 8.64 -17.03
C ALA A 148 -7.42 9.19 -17.86
N ARG A 149 -8.04 8.35 -18.71
CA ARG A 149 -9.30 8.65 -19.40
C ARG A 149 -10.54 8.53 -18.49
N GLY A 150 -10.38 8.05 -17.27
CA GLY A 150 -11.48 7.80 -16.33
C GLY A 150 -12.23 6.49 -16.57
N GLU A 151 -11.68 5.59 -17.39
CA GLU A 151 -12.22 4.26 -17.63
C GLU A 151 -11.94 3.34 -16.42
N PRO A 152 -12.76 2.29 -16.20
CA PRO A 152 -12.55 1.36 -15.09
C PRO A 152 -11.22 0.60 -15.23
N PRO A 153 -10.39 0.53 -14.18
CA PRO A 153 -9.16 -0.24 -14.21
C PRO A 153 -9.43 -1.75 -14.33
N THR A 154 -8.56 -2.43 -15.07
CA THR A 154 -8.59 -3.87 -15.33
C THR A 154 -7.26 -4.52 -14.92
N PRO A 155 -7.12 -5.85 -14.92
CA PRO A 155 -5.83 -6.50 -14.75
C PRO A 155 -4.73 -5.97 -15.68
N ALA A 156 -5.09 -5.58 -16.92
CA ALA A 156 -4.16 -4.98 -17.87
C ALA A 156 -3.68 -3.58 -17.43
N SER A 157 -4.46 -2.86 -16.62
CA SER A 157 -4.06 -1.58 -16.03
C SER A 157 -2.92 -1.77 -15.03
N ASP A 158 -3.00 -2.80 -14.16
CA ASP A 158 -1.94 -3.13 -13.21
C ASP A 158 -0.65 -3.56 -13.93
N VAL A 159 -0.77 -4.32 -15.04
CA VAL A 159 0.38 -4.70 -15.89
C VAL A 159 1.06 -3.47 -16.48
N TYR A 160 0.29 -2.48 -16.95
CA TYR A 160 0.87 -1.23 -17.44
C TYR A 160 1.63 -0.49 -16.34
N SER A 161 1.00 -0.32 -15.17
CA SER A 161 1.64 0.35 -14.02
C SER A 161 2.90 -0.38 -13.55
N LEU A 162 2.91 -1.72 -13.57
CA LEU A 162 4.12 -2.51 -13.31
C LEU A 162 5.18 -2.29 -14.40
N GLY A 163 4.79 -2.13 -15.66
CA GLY A 163 5.69 -1.72 -16.75
C GLY A 163 6.37 -0.38 -16.49
N VAL A 164 5.63 0.59 -15.94
CA VAL A 164 6.17 1.90 -15.51
C VAL A 164 7.17 1.72 -14.37
N VAL A 165 6.83 0.93 -13.35
CA VAL A 165 7.74 0.63 -12.24
C VAL A 165 9.03 -0.05 -12.74
N LEU A 166 8.92 -1.01 -13.67
CA LEU A 166 10.08 -1.66 -14.27
C LEU A 166 10.95 -0.68 -15.07
N PHE A 167 10.33 0.21 -15.85
CA PHE A 167 11.04 1.25 -16.58
C PHE A 167 11.84 2.14 -15.62
N GLU A 168 11.23 2.56 -14.51
CA GLU A 168 11.89 3.38 -13.51
C GLU A 168 13.02 2.63 -12.78
N MET A 169 12.81 1.36 -12.42
CA MET A 169 13.88 0.52 -11.86
C MET A 169 15.10 0.47 -12.79
N LEU A 170 14.89 0.38 -14.10
CA LEU A 170 15.95 0.24 -15.08
C LEU A 170 16.63 1.56 -15.47
N THR A 171 15.91 2.68 -15.40
CA THR A 171 16.40 3.98 -15.92
C THR A 171 16.60 5.05 -14.85
N GLY A 172 16.14 4.80 -13.62
CA GLY A 172 16.16 5.74 -12.51
C GLY A 172 15.09 6.82 -12.54
N ARG A 173 14.19 6.80 -13.53
CA ARG A 173 13.09 7.75 -13.65
C ARG A 173 11.88 7.13 -14.36
N PRO A 174 10.65 7.56 -14.06
CA PRO A 174 9.49 7.12 -14.82
C PRO A 174 9.59 7.56 -16.30
N PRO A 175 8.88 6.87 -17.23
CA PRO A 175 8.91 7.16 -18.66
C PRO A 175 8.36 8.55 -19.01
N PHE A 176 7.49 9.10 -18.15
CA PHE A 176 6.82 10.37 -18.35
C PHE A 176 6.99 11.26 -17.12
N THR A 177 7.36 12.51 -17.35
CA THR A 177 7.49 13.55 -16.32
C THR A 177 6.96 14.87 -16.88
N ALA A 178 6.37 15.67 -16.00
CA ALA A 178 5.85 17.00 -16.31
C ALA A 178 5.70 17.84 -15.03
N GLU A 179 5.51 19.14 -15.18
CA GLU A 179 5.33 20.07 -14.05
C GLU A 179 4.00 19.88 -13.31
N SER A 180 2.98 19.32 -13.96
CA SER A 180 1.68 19.06 -13.35
C SER A 180 1.26 17.58 -13.46
N PRO A 181 0.59 17.01 -12.44
CA PRO A 181 0.07 15.64 -12.49
C PRO A 181 -0.87 15.38 -13.67
N VAL A 182 -1.64 16.40 -14.07
CA VAL A 182 -2.55 16.32 -15.22
C VAL A 182 -1.76 16.18 -16.53
N ALA A 183 -0.66 16.91 -16.68
CA ALA A 183 0.22 16.79 -17.83
C ALA A 183 0.93 15.42 -17.88
N VAL A 184 1.34 14.86 -16.73
CA VAL A 184 1.85 13.49 -16.67
C VAL A 184 0.79 12.50 -17.15
N ALA A 185 -0.43 12.58 -16.62
CA ALA A 185 -1.54 11.72 -17.04
C ALA A 185 -1.81 11.82 -18.56
N ALA A 186 -1.79 13.03 -19.13
CA ALA A 186 -1.93 13.21 -20.59
C ALA A 186 -0.80 12.54 -21.38
N GLN A 187 0.46 12.58 -20.91
CA GLN A 187 1.55 11.85 -21.55
C GLN A 187 1.35 10.34 -21.52
N HIS A 188 0.80 9.78 -20.43
CA HIS A 188 0.42 8.37 -20.38
C HIS A 188 -0.62 8.01 -21.45
N VAL A 189 -1.51 8.94 -21.80
CA VAL A 189 -2.55 8.73 -22.81
C VAL A 189 -2.01 8.87 -24.24
N ASP A 190 -1.28 9.94 -24.52
CA ASP A 190 -1.02 10.38 -25.91
C ASP A 190 0.43 10.19 -26.37
N ARG A 191 1.40 10.12 -25.45
CA ARG A 191 2.83 10.07 -25.79
C ARG A 191 3.34 8.63 -25.81
N PRO A 192 4.03 8.18 -26.88
CA PRO A 192 4.71 6.88 -26.84
C PRO A 192 5.80 6.88 -25.75
N PRO A 193 6.00 5.76 -25.03
CA PRO A 193 7.07 5.66 -24.06
C PRO A 193 8.44 5.79 -24.76
N PRO A 194 9.46 6.36 -24.10
CA PRO A 194 10.81 6.35 -24.65
C PRO A 194 11.28 4.90 -24.91
N PRO A 195 11.98 4.63 -26.03
CA PRO A 195 12.53 3.30 -26.28
C PRO A 195 13.54 2.95 -25.19
N LEU A 196 13.49 1.72 -24.70
CA LEU A 196 14.26 1.34 -23.52
C LEU A 196 15.69 0.91 -23.89
N ARG A 197 15.89 0.29 -25.07
CA ARG A 197 17.20 -0.20 -25.55
C ARG A 197 18.33 0.86 -25.51
N PRO A 198 18.13 2.11 -25.98
CA PRO A 198 19.18 3.13 -25.92
C PRO A 198 19.50 3.60 -24.49
N LEU A 199 18.56 3.44 -23.55
CA LEU A 199 18.71 3.85 -22.15
C LEU A 199 19.40 2.78 -21.30
N VAL A 200 19.19 1.50 -21.64
CA VAL A 200 19.78 0.35 -20.94
C VAL A 200 20.37 -0.67 -21.94
N PRO A 201 21.50 -0.34 -22.60
CA PRO A 201 22.05 -1.16 -23.68
C PRO A 201 22.41 -2.59 -23.24
N ASN A 202 22.77 -2.78 -21.97
CA ASN A 202 23.21 -4.06 -21.40
C ASN A 202 22.05 -4.93 -20.85
N ALA A 203 20.80 -4.46 -20.93
CA ALA A 203 19.66 -5.23 -20.44
C ALA A 203 19.34 -6.42 -21.38
N PRO A 204 18.95 -7.59 -20.84
CA PRO A 204 18.49 -8.72 -21.65
C PRO A 204 17.33 -8.35 -22.59
N GLU A 205 17.26 -8.94 -23.78
CA GLU A 205 16.20 -8.67 -24.78
C GLU A 205 14.80 -8.94 -24.26
N ASP A 206 14.62 -10.04 -23.54
CA ASP A 206 13.34 -10.42 -22.97
C ASP A 206 12.84 -9.39 -21.94
N LEU A 207 13.75 -8.79 -21.18
CA LEU A 207 13.43 -7.76 -20.18
C LEU A 207 12.96 -6.46 -20.85
N VAL A 208 13.66 -6.05 -21.90
CA VAL A 208 13.31 -4.87 -22.70
C VAL A 208 11.95 -5.08 -23.37
N THR A 209 11.78 -6.23 -24.03
CA THR A 209 10.51 -6.61 -24.68
C THR A 209 9.36 -6.66 -23.69
N ALA A 210 9.55 -7.23 -22.49
CA ALA A 210 8.53 -7.28 -21.45
C ALA A 210 8.08 -5.87 -21.02
N CYS A 211 9.03 -4.97 -20.76
CA CYS A 211 8.75 -3.60 -20.35
C CYS A 211 8.01 -2.82 -21.45
N GLU A 212 8.50 -2.86 -22.69
CA GLU A 212 7.90 -2.13 -23.81
C GLU A 212 6.49 -2.64 -24.14
N ARG A 213 6.27 -3.96 -24.10
CA ARG A 213 4.92 -4.53 -24.28
C ARG A 213 3.96 -4.14 -23.15
N ALA A 214 4.43 -4.12 -21.91
CA ALA A 214 3.60 -3.68 -20.78
C ALA A 214 3.18 -2.21 -20.91
N LEU A 215 4.04 -1.35 -21.47
CA LEU A 215 3.79 0.07 -21.71
C LEU A 215 2.96 0.37 -22.97
N ALA A 216 2.43 -0.65 -23.65
CA ALA A 216 1.54 -0.45 -24.80
C ALA A 216 0.28 0.31 -24.38
N LYS A 217 -0.14 1.29 -25.20
CA LYS A 217 -1.30 2.14 -24.90
C LYS A 217 -2.61 1.37 -24.95
N ASP A 218 -2.79 0.52 -25.97
CA ASP A 218 -3.92 -0.42 -26.04
C ASP A 218 -3.73 -1.55 -25.01
N PRO A 219 -4.65 -1.72 -24.04
CA PRO A 219 -4.60 -2.82 -23.07
C PRO A 219 -4.48 -4.21 -23.69
N ARG A 220 -5.00 -4.42 -24.91
CA ARG A 220 -4.97 -5.72 -25.61
C ARG A 220 -3.61 -6.05 -26.21
N ALA A 221 -2.75 -5.05 -26.39
CA ALA A 221 -1.38 -5.24 -26.87
C ALA A 221 -0.40 -5.58 -25.73
N ARG A 222 -0.84 -5.43 -24.47
CA ARG A 222 -0.06 -5.78 -23.28
C ARG A 222 -0.03 -7.29 -23.08
N PRO A 223 0.87 -7.81 -22.23
CA PRO A 223 0.80 -9.21 -21.80
C PRO A 223 -0.59 -9.55 -21.26
N ALA A 224 -1.13 -10.70 -21.67
CA ALA A 224 -2.52 -11.09 -21.39
C ALA A 224 -2.83 -11.24 -19.89
N SER A 225 -1.81 -11.42 -19.06
CA SER A 225 -1.92 -11.50 -17.60
C SER A 225 -0.61 -11.09 -16.93
N ALA A 226 -0.64 -10.88 -15.61
CA ALA A 226 0.56 -10.62 -14.83
C ALA A 226 1.51 -11.84 -14.85
N ALA A 227 0.98 -13.07 -14.86
CA ALA A 227 1.78 -14.28 -15.07
C ALA A 227 2.46 -14.30 -16.44
N ALA A 228 1.77 -13.88 -17.51
CA ALA A 228 2.37 -13.79 -18.84
C ALA A 228 3.50 -12.76 -18.88
N PHE A 229 3.34 -11.63 -18.18
CA PHE A 229 4.42 -10.65 -18.01
C PHE A 229 5.62 -11.26 -17.25
N ALA A 230 5.39 -11.95 -16.14
CA ALA A 230 6.46 -12.62 -15.38
C ALA A 230 7.20 -13.70 -16.21
N ALA A 231 6.47 -14.39 -17.09
CA ALA A 231 7.03 -15.40 -17.99
C ALA A 231 7.97 -14.76 -19.03
N LEU A 232 7.59 -13.60 -19.59
CA LEU A 232 8.47 -12.82 -20.47
C LEU A 232 9.76 -12.39 -19.75
N LEU A 233 9.68 -11.93 -18.50
CA LEU A 233 10.87 -11.54 -17.72
C LEU A 233 11.88 -12.69 -17.52
N SER A 234 11.40 -13.93 -17.55
CA SER A 234 12.22 -15.13 -17.38
C SER A 234 12.73 -15.72 -18.71
N GLY A 235 12.42 -15.12 -19.86
CA GLY A 235 12.66 -15.71 -21.19
C GLY A 235 11.82 -16.98 -21.45
N ARG A 236 10.81 -17.25 -20.62
CA ARG A 236 9.90 -18.39 -20.75
C ARG A 236 8.66 -17.91 -21.49
N THR A 237 8.74 -17.76 -22.81
CA THR A 237 7.55 -17.51 -23.61
C THR A 237 6.65 -18.74 -23.56
N ALA A 238 5.48 -18.63 -22.91
CA ALA A 238 4.41 -19.61 -23.08
C ALA A 238 4.06 -19.71 -24.57
N PRO A 239 3.79 -20.91 -25.11
CA PRO A 239 3.38 -21.04 -26.50
C PRO A 239 2.10 -20.21 -26.69
N MET A 240 2.19 -19.20 -27.55
CA MET A 240 1.01 -18.48 -28.03
C MET A 240 0.08 -19.51 -28.66
N LEU A 241 -1.09 -19.73 -28.05
CA LEU A 241 -2.25 -20.26 -28.75
C LEU A 241 -2.63 -19.22 -29.81
N GLN A 242 -2.03 -19.36 -30.99
CA GLN A 242 -2.35 -18.58 -32.16
C GLN A 242 -3.68 -19.09 -32.69
N ALA A 243 -4.77 -18.52 -32.17
CA ALA A 243 -6.09 -18.70 -32.75
C ALA A 243 -6.13 -17.95 -34.09
N GLY A 244 -6.16 -18.72 -35.19
CA GLY A 244 -6.80 -18.35 -36.44
C GLY A 244 -6.02 -17.44 -37.38
N GLN A 245 -5.19 -18.03 -38.24
CA GLN A 245 -5.03 -17.56 -39.62
C GLN A 245 -4.87 -18.74 -40.60
N GLY A 246 -5.77 -18.78 -41.58
CA GLY A 246 -5.52 -19.28 -42.93
C GLY A 246 -5.32 -20.78 -43.11
N THR A 247 -6.41 -21.49 -43.35
CA THR A 247 -6.41 -22.78 -44.05
C THR A 247 -5.93 -22.58 -45.49
N GLU A 248 -4.81 -23.21 -45.86
CA GLU A 248 -4.51 -23.60 -47.25
C GLU A 248 -4.12 -25.09 -47.24
N PRO A 249 -4.69 -25.93 -48.13
CA PRO A 249 -4.57 -27.38 -48.07
C PRO A 249 -3.37 -27.86 -48.88
N GLY A 250 -2.53 -28.71 -48.28
CA GLY A 250 -1.56 -29.48 -49.06
C GLY A 250 -0.34 -29.90 -48.28
N SER A 251 -0.44 -31.04 -47.58
CA SER A 251 0.59 -32.10 -47.57
C SER A 251 0.15 -33.22 -46.63
N THR A 252 -0.25 -34.33 -47.24
CA THR A 252 -0.49 -35.62 -46.62
C THR A 252 0.76 -36.08 -45.86
N MET A 253 0.69 -36.11 -44.53
CA MET A 253 1.63 -36.89 -43.72
C MET A 253 0.95 -38.15 -43.19
N VAL A 254 1.68 -39.25 -43.35
CA VAL A 254 1.30 -40.63 -43.09
C VAL A 254 1.19 -40.89 -41.59
N LEU A 255 0.04 -41.42 -41.14
CA LEU A 255 -0.18 -41.96 -39.80
C LEU A 255 0.46 -43.36 -39.67
N PRO A 256 1.17 -43.68 -38.56
CA PRO A 256 1.49 -45.06 -38.23
C PRO A 256 0.24 -45.82 -37.71
N PRO A 257 0.13 -47.15 -37.91
CA PRO A 257 -1.10 -47.89 -37.64
C PRO A 257 -1.37 -48.11 -36.14
N LEU A 258 -2.65 -48.07 -35.77
CA LEU A 258 -3.19 -48.53 -34.49
C LEU A 258 -3.27 -50.07 -34.48
N GLU A 259 -2.69 -50.73 -33.48
CA GLU A 259 -2.89 -52.16 -33.24
C GLU A 259 -4.13 -52.43 -32.36
N PRO A 260 -4.81 -53.59 -32.52
CA PRO A 260 -6.18 -53.81 -32.09
C PRO A 260 -6.32 -54.32 -30.65
N THR A 261 -7.44 -53.96 -30.03
CA THR A 261 -7.99 -54.53 -28.80
C THR A 261 -8.23 -56.04 -28.91
N SER A 262 -7.69 -56.82 -27.97
CA SER A 262 -8.06 -58.22 -27.72
C SER A 262 -8.54 -58.39 -26.29
N VAL A 263 -9.58 -59.20 -26.14
CA VAL A 263 -10.41 -59.41 -24.95
C VAL A 263 -9.84 -60.54 -24.07
N LEU A 264 -10.11 -60.45 -22.75
CA LEU A 264 -9.89 -61.36 -21.59
C LEU A 264 -9.82 -62.89 -21.84
N PRO A 265 -9.13 -63.65 -20.95
CA PRO A 265 -9.79 -64.23 -19.78
C PRO A 265 -8.95 -64.34 -18.47
N GLU A 266 -9.67 -64.41 -17.35
CA GLU A 266 -9.24 -64.79 -15.99
C GLU A 266 -8.80 -66.28 -15.94
N PRO A 267 -7.83 -66.66 -15.08
CA PRO A 267 -8.23 -67.54 -13.97
C PRO A 267 -7.48 -67.31 -12.64
N ALA A 268 -8.13 -67.84 -11.61
CA ALA A 268 -7.79 -67.91 -10.20
C ALA A 268 -6.43 -68.57 -9.85
N GLY A 269 -5.98 -68.31 -8.62
CA GLY A 269 -5.32 -69.35 -7.82
C GLY A 269 -3.99 -68.99 -7.14
N ALA A 270 -4.10 -68.47 -5.92
CA ALA A 270 -3.37 -68.86 -4.70
C ALA A 270 -1.81 -68.91 -4.63
N ALA A 271 -1.36 -68.35 -3.48
CA ALA A 271 -0.18 -68.67 -2.64
C ALA A 271 1.02 -67.70 -2.75
N THR A 272 1.70 -67.21 -1.71
CA THR A 272 1.64 -67.22 -0.22
C THR A 272 2.62 -66.10 0.24
N PRO A 273 2.48 -65.53 1.45
CA PRO A 273 2.87 -64.14 1.75
C PRO A 273 4.31 -63.96 2.26
N ALA A 274 4.90 -62.81 1.94
CA ALA A 274 6.16 -62.33 2.53
C ALA A 274 5.93 -61.70 3.92
N ALA A 275 6.92 -61.92 4.79
CA ALA A 275 6.97 -61.67 6.23
C ALA A 275 6.71 -60.20 6.68
N PRO A 276 6.34 -59.98 7.96
CA PRO A 276 5.85 -58.69 8.45
C PRO A 276 7.00 -57.74 8.86
N ALA A 277 6.85 -56.46 8.53
CA ALA A 277 7.67 -55.37 9.04
C ALA A 277 7.25 -54.96 10.48
N PRO A 278 8.17 -54.44 11.32
CA PRO A 278 7.90 -54.15 12.73
C PRO A 278 6.90 -52.98 12.92
N PRO A 279 6.15 -52.94 14.04
CA PRO A 279 5.08 -51.97 14.24
C PRO A 279 5.66 -50.57 14.47
N ARG A 280 5.25 -49.61 13.63
CA ARG A 280 5.49 -48.18 13.86
C ARG A 280 4.74 -47.73 15.11
N ALA A 281 5.48 -47.16 16.06
CA ALA A 281 4.96 -46.57 17.28
C ALA A 281 3.89 -45.50 16.98
N ARG A 282 2.70 -45.71 17.54
CA ARG A 282 1.55 -44.82 17.46
C ARG A 282 1.88 -43.51 18.18
N ARG A 283 2.21 -42.44 17.44
CA ARG A 283 2.33 -41.09 18.00
C ARG A 283 0.98 -40.70 18.59
N ARG A 284 0.92 -40.56 19.92
CA ARG A 284 -0.25 -40.04 20.63
C ARG A 284 -0.44 -38.58 20.19
N SER A 285 -1.58 -38.28 19.56
CA SER A 285 -1.92 -36.92 19.14
C SER A 285 -1.99 -36.01 20.36
N LEU A 286 -1.30 -34.88 20.34
CA LEU A 286 -1.33 -33.84 21.40
C LEU A 286 -2.62 -32.98 21.37
N VAL A 287 -3.57 -33.32 20.49
CA VAL A 287 -4.88 -32.68 20.37
C VAL A 287 -5.66 -32.56 21.69
N PRO A 288 -5.73 -33.57 22.59
CA PRO A 288 -6.45 -33.40 23.85
C PRO A 288 -5.73 -32.45 24.82
N LEU A 289 -4.39 -32.31 24.72
CA LEU A 289 -3.62 -31.35 25.51
C LEU A 289 -3.87 -29.91 25.04
N ALA A 290 -3.93 -29.69 23.71
CA ALA A 290 -4.23 -28.39 23.14
C ALA A 290 -5.65 -27.92 23.49
N VAL A 291 -6.64 -28.82 23.45
CA VAL A 291 -8.02 -28.51 23.87
C VAL A 291 -8.10 -28.20 25.37
N ALA A 292 -7.37 -28.95 26.21
CA ALA A 292 -7.31 -28.68 27.64
C ALA A 292 -6.69 -27.30 27.95
N VAL A 293 -5.63 -26.89 27.25
CA VAL A 293 -5.01 -25.57 27.41
C VAL A 293 -5.96 -24.44 27.00
N VAL A 294 -6.69 -24.59 25.89
CA VAL A 294 -7.67 -23.59 25.45
C VAL A 294 -8.81 -23.44 26.45
N LEU A 295 -9.32 -24.54 27.00
CA LEU A 295 -10.36 -24.51 28.04
C LEU A 295 -9.86 -23.84 29.33
N LEU A 296 -8.60 -24.05 29.72
CA LEU A 296 -7.99 -23.44 30.90
C LEU A 296 -7.78 -21.93 30.72
N LEU A 297 -7.39 -21.49 29.52
CA LEU A 297 -7.27 -20.06 29.17
C LEU A 297 -8.63 -19.36 29.15
N LEU A 298 -9.68 -20.01 28.61
CA LEU A 298 -11.04 -19.48 28.63
C LEU A 298 -11.58 -19.38 30.06
N LEU A 299 -11.30 -20.37 30.91
CA LEU A 299 -11.67 -20.34 32.32
C LEU A 299 -10.94 -19.20 33.06
N ALA A 300 -9.63 -19.04 32.85
CA ALA A 300 -8.86 -17.93 33.44
C ALA A 300 -9.38 -16.55 32.99
N MET A 301 -9.76 -16.41 31.72
CA MET A 301 -10.33 -15.17 31.19
C MET A 301 -11.72 -14.88 31.76
N SER A 302 -12.54 -15.91 31.97
CA SER A 302 -13.85 -15.77 32.62
C SER A 302 -13.74 -15.36 34.10
N LEU A 303 -12.74 -15.90 34.82
CA LEU A 303 -12.43 -15.55 36.20
C LEU A 303 -11.89 -14.12 36.33
N ALA A 304 -11.02 -13.70 35.40
CA ALA A 304 -10.52 -12.32 35.35
C ALA A 304 -11.65 -11.32 35.09
N LEU A 305 -12.56 -11.63 34.18
CA LEU A 305 -13.73 -10.78 33.88
C LEU A 305 -14.67 -10.70 35.08
N ALA A 306 -14.94 -11.83 35.76
CA ALA A 306 -15.74 -11.86 36.97
C ALA A 306 -15.10 -11.06 38.13
N PHE A 307 -13.77 -11.04 38.22
CA PHE A 307 -13.04 -10.27 39.23
C PHE A 307 -13.12 -8.76 38.97
N THR A 308 -13.04 -8.33 37.70
CA THR A 308 -13.18 -6.91 37.32
C THR A 308 -14.59 -6.35 37.55
N LEU A 309 -15.62 -7.21 37.45
CA LEU A 309 -17.02 -6.80 37.63
C LEU A 309 -17.46 -6.76 39.11
N LYS A 310 -16.67 -7.33 40.04
CA LYS A 310 -17.07 -7.48 41.46
C LYS A 310 -16.16 -6.79 42.48
N GLY A 311 -15.03 -6.21 42.05
CA GLY A 311 -14.08 -5.52 42.93
C GLY A 311 -13.95 -4.03 42.63
N GLY A 312 -14.78 -3.19 43.27
CA GLY A 312 -14.58 -1.74 43.31
C GLY A 312 -13.46 -1.38 44.30
N GLY A 313 -12.39 -0.75 43.79
CA GLY A 313 -11.32 -0.16 44.61
C GLY A 313 -10.08 0.19 43.79
N ARG A 314 -9.91 1.47 43.46
CA ARG A 314 -8.65 2.04 42.94
C ARG A 314 -7.52 1.85 43.98
N PRO A 315 -6.28 1.64 43.52
CA PRO A 315 -5.33 2.76 43.50
C PRO A 315 -4.45 2.78 42.22
N GLY A 316 -4.08 3.97 41.74
CA GLY A 316 -2.88 4.16 40.89
C GLY A 316 -1.60 4.19 41.75
N PRO A 317 -0.38 4.42 41.22
CA PRO A 317 0.01 4.90 39.87
C PRO A 317 1.07 4.03 39.16
N GLY A 318 1.38 4.31 37.88
CA GLY A 318 2.59 3.75 37.24
C GLY A 318 2.58 3.67 35.70
N ASN A 319 2.82 4.80 35.05
CA ASN A 319 3.36 5.04 33.70
C ASN A 319 3.47 3.87 32.68
N SER A 320 2.77 3.98 31.55
CA SER A 320 3.36 4.33 30.23
C SER A 320 2.32 4.33 29.09
N PRO A 321 2.55 5.08 28.00
CA PRO A 321 1.53 5.91 27.37
C PRO A 321 0.78 5.25 26.21
N THR A 322 -0.49 5.62 26.14
CA THR A 322 -1.44 5.41 25.06
C THR A 322 -1.00 6.16 23.79
N ALA A 323 -1.31 5.58 22.63
CA ALA A 323 -1.04 6.08 21.29
C ALA A 323 -1.35 7.59 21.14
N SER A 324 -0.35 8.34 20.69
CA SER A 324 -0.40 9.79 20.52
C SER A 324 -1.21 10.20 19.28
N SER A 325 -2.44 10.67 19.48
CA SER A 325 -3.10 11.49 18.45
C SER A 325 -2.26 12.75 18.25
N LYS A 326 -1.57 12.89 17.10
CA LYS A 326 -0.82 14.11 16.77
C LYS A 326 -1.79 15.23 16.40
N VAL A 327 -1.66 16.38 17.05
CA VAL A 327 -2.44 17.60 16.82
C VAL A 327 -1.49 18.67 16.27
N GLN A 328 -1.96 19.41 15.28
CA GLN A 328 -1.19 20.48 14.65
C GLN A 328 -1.13 21.70 15.57
N VAL A 329 0.07 22.25 15.79
CA VAL A 329 0.26 23.50 16.53
C VAL A 329 -0.31 24.65 15.71
N PRO A 330 -1.34 25.36 16.20
CA PRO A 330 -1.91 26.52 15.53
C PRO A 330 -0.87 27.61 15.28
N ASP A 331 -1.00 28.32 14.16
CA ASP A 331 -0.20 29.52 13.91
C ASP A 331 -0.75 30.69 14.73
N VAL A 332 -0.02 31.03 15.79
CA VAL A 332 -0.31 32.14 16.70
C VAL A 332 0.74 33.25 16.59
N ILE A 333 1.59 33.20 15.57
CA ILE A 333 2.61 34.23 15.32
C ILE A 333 1.91 35.54 14.97
N GLY A 334 2.32 36.64 15.61
CA GLY A 334 1.71 37.96 15.45
C GLY A 334 0.47 38.21 16.32
N MET A 335 0.02 37.21 17.10
CA MET A 335 -1.05 37.40 18.09
C MET A 335 -0.51 37.97 19.40
N LYS A 336 -1.38 38.63 20.18
CA LYS A 336 -1.04 38.99 21.56
C LYS A 336 -0.87 37.76 22.43
N GLN A 337 0.00 37.81 23.44
CA GLN A 337 0.29 36.67 24.30
C GLN A 337 -1.00 36.04 24.88
N GLY A 338 -1.91 36.86 25.43
CA GLY A 338 -3.15 36.37 26.02
C GLY A 338 -4.06 35.61 25.03
N ASP A 339 -4.17 36.12 23.80
CA ASP A 339 -4.99 35.49 22.74
C ASP A 339 -4.35 34.19 22.23
N ALA A 340 -3.02 34.20 22.07
CA ALA A 340 -2.26 33.03 21.67
C ALA A 340 -2.38 31.89 22.68
N GLU A 341 -2.28 32.19 23.98
CA GLU A 341 -2.47 31.20 25.04
C GLU A 341 -3.88 30.61 25.05
N HIS A 342 -4.91 31.42 24.82
CA HIS A 342 -6.29 30.96 24.74
C HIS A 342 -6.46 29.97 23.56
N VAL A 343 -6.01 30.34 22.36
CA VAL A 343 -6.08 29.50 21.15
C VAL A 343 -5.35 28.16 21.34
N LEU A 344 -4.17 28.19 21.97
CA LEU A 344 -3.39 26.98 22.23
C LEU A 344 -4.07 26.05 23.26
N ARG A 345 -4.62 26.60 24.34
CA ARG A 345 -5.37 25.80 25.34
C ARG A 345 -6.64 25.19 24.74
N ASP A 346 -7.37 25.95 23.93
CA ASP A 346 -8.60 25.48 23.27
C ASP A 346 -8.33 24.30 22.32
N LYS A 347 -7.13 24.26 21.74
CA LYS A 347 -6.65 23.16 20.89
C LYS A 347 -5.99 22.01 21.67
N GLY A 348 -6.00 22.08 23.00
CA GLY A 348 -5.52 21.03 23.89
C GLY A 348 -4.00 20.99 24.05
N PHE A 349 -3.31 22.11 23.88
CA PHE A 349 -1.89 22.26 24.20
C PHE A 349 -1.71 22.79 25.63
N GLN A 350 -0.61 22.41 26.25
CA GLN A 350 -0.17 23.00 27.53
C GLN A 350 0.74 24.19 27.23
N ILE A 351 0.60 25.29 27.95
CA ILE A 351 1.51 26.44 27.80
C ILE A 351 2.73 26.19 28.67
N GLY A 352 3.90 26.18 28.05
CA GLY A 352 5.19 26.06 28.74
C GLY A 352 5.74 27.42 29.14
N ASP A 353 7.05 27.55 29.09
CA ASP A 353 7.71 28.81 29.40
C ASP A 353 7.38 29.91 28.39
N VAL A 354 7.30 31.15 28.89
CA VAL A 354 7.18 32.35 28.07
C VAL A 354 8.53 33.07 28.08
N VAL A 355 9.21 33.03 26.94
CA VAL A 355 10.55 33.61 26.77
C VAL A 355 10.43 34.96 26.08
N LYS A 356 10.95 36.00 26.71
CA LYS A 356 10.98 37.35 26.13
C LYS A 356 12.09 37.45 25.07
N VAL A 357 11.73 37.89 23.87
CA VAL A 357 12.66 38.09 22.74
C VAL A 357 12.54 39.50 22.21
N GLU A 358 13.51 39.95 21.43
CA GLU A 358 13.43 41.26 20.77
C GLU A 358 12.26 41.26 19.77
N GLY A 359 11.32 42.18 19.94
CA GLY A 359 10.11 42.24 19.13
C GLY A 359 9.11 43.26 19.63
N GLU A 360 7.96 43.32 18.97
CA GLU A 360 6.84 44.15 19.40
C GLU A 360 6.32 43.67 20.76
N HIS A 361 6.13 44.61 21.69
CA HIS A 361 5.78 44.28 23.06
C HIS A 361 4.45 43.51 23.10
N ASP A 362 4.46 42.38 23.82
CA ASP A 362 3.29 41.51 24.05
C ASP A 362 2.80 40.76 22.80
N VAL A 363 3.60 40.69 21.73
CA VAL A 363 3.28 39.97 20.48
C VAL A 363 4.12 38.70 20.36
N VAL A 364 3.49 37.56 20.01
CA VAL A 364 4.21 36.30 19.80
C VAL A 364 5.03 36.37 18.52
N VAL A 365 6.35 36.23 18.67
CA VAL A 365 7.31 36.25 17.56
C VAL A 365 7.51 34.85 16.98
N ARG A 366 7.51 33.82 17.84
CA ARG A 366 7.60 32.41 17.43
C ARG A 366 7.12 31.48 18.55
N THR A 367 6.89 30.22 18.19
CA THR A 367 6.55 29.15 19.14
C THR A 367 7.57 28.02 19.03
N SER A 368 7.74 27.25 20.12
CA SER A 368 8.45 25.97 20.09
C SER A 368 7.57 24.92 20.77
N PRO A 369 7.11 23.87 20.07
CA PRO A 369 7.32 23.56 18.65
C PRO A 369 6.78 24.63 17.67
N PRO A 370 7.32 24.75 16.44
CA PRO A 370 6.95 25.81 15.50
C PRO A 370 5.50 25.67 15.03
N ALA A 371 4.90 26.78 14.60
CA ALA A 371 3.58 26.81 14.00
C ALA A 371 3.46 25.77 12.88
N ASN A 372 2.29 25.16 12.76
CA ASN A 372 1.94 24.09 11.81
C ASN A 372 2.68 22.75 12.01
N SER A 373 3.49 22.59 13.05
CA SER A 373 4.11 21.29 13.38
C SER A 373 3.11 20.30 13.98
N LEU A 374 3.30 19.01 13.72
CA LEU A 374 2.47 17.92 14.24
C LEU A 374 3.10 17.36 15.52
N VAL A 375 2.48 17.60 16.66
CA VAL A 375 2.99 17.16 17.98
C VAL A 375 1.91 16.41 18.73
N ALA A 376 2.27 15.60 19.74
CA ALA A 376 1.27 14.81 20.46
C ALA A 376 0.24 15.72 21.15
N ARG A 377 -1.05 15.34 21.16
CA ARG A 377 -2.09 16.06 21.91
C ARG A 377 -1.67 16.18 23.39
N GLY A 378 -1.77 17.39 23.95
CA GLY A 378 -1.28 17.68 25.30
C GLY A 378 0.21 18.05 25.39
N SER A 379 0.92 18.15 24.26
CA SER A 379 2.30 18.66 24.24
C SER A 379 2.37 20.09 24.74
N THR A 380 3.49 20.42 25.38
CA THR A 380 3.80 21.75 25.88
C THR A 380 4.32 22.64 24.74
N VAL A 381 3.78 23.85 24.61
CA VAL A 381 4.21 24.88 23.66
C VAL A 381 4.83 26.04 24.43
N THR A 382 6.11 26.30 24.18
CA THR A 382 6.85 27.47 24.67
C THR A 382 6.57 28.65 23.75
N LEU A 383 6.20 29.79 24.33
CA LEU A 383 5.93 31.03 23.60
C LEU A 383 7.16 31.95 23.65
N TYR A 384 7.52 32.53 22.51
CA TYR A 384 8.51 33.60 22.45
C TYR A 384 7.81 34.91 22.16
N VAL A 385 7.71 35.77 23.17
CA VAL A 385 6.94 37.01 23.13
C VAL A 385 7.89 38.20 23.01
N GLY A 386 7.57 39.14 22.13
CA GLY A 386 8.35 40.34 21.95
C GLY A 386 8.32 41.20 23.21
N ASP A 387 9.49 41.68 23.62
CA ASP A 387 9.64 42.74 24.60
C ASP A 387 10.49 43.85 23.98
N LYS A 388 10.08 45.10 24.17
CA LYS A 388 10.84 46.25 23.67
C LYS A 388 12.16 46.30 24.43
N GLY A 389 13.22 45.78 23.83
CA GLY A 389 14.57 45.90 24.37
C GLY A 389 14.88 47.36 24.67
N LYS A 390 15.25 47.65 25.92
CA LYS A 390 15.83 48.95 26.29
C LYS A 390 16.95 49.26 25.32
N GLY A 391 16.85 50.37 24.60
CA GLY A 391 17.88 50.85 23.69
C GLY A 391 19.23 50.87 24.39
N LYS A 392 20.17 50.04 23.90
CA LYS A 392 21.59 50.27 24.13
C LYS A 392 21.94 51.55 23.35
N GLY A 393 22.02 52.67 24.07
CA GLY A 393 22.68 53.87 23.56
C GLY A 393 24.12 53.50 23.20
N LYS A 394 24.39 53.38 21.90
CA LYS A 394 25.75 53.33 21.37
C LYS A 394 26.43 54.65 21.69
N GLY A 395 27.48 54.59 22.50
CA GLY A 395 28.50 55.64 22.56
C GLY A 395 29.06 55.86 21.16
N HIS A 396 28.96 57.10 20.69
CA HIS A 396 29.70 57.58 19.55
C HIS A 396 31.13 57.86 20.03
N GLY A 397 32.06 56.99 19.64
CA GLY A 397 33.49 57.26 19.62
C GLY A 397 33.91 57.54 18.17
N GLY A 398 34.50 58.71 17.98
CA GLY A 398 34.97 59.30 16.72
C GLY A 398 34.74 60.80 16.84
N GLY A 399 35.71 61.65 17.18
CA GLY A 399 37.11 61.65 16.78
C GLY A 399 37.28 62.87 15.88
N ASP A 400 37.67 64.00 16.47
CA ASP A 400 38.32 65.16 15.84
C ASP A 400 38.69 66.17 16.95
N GLY A 401 39.98 66.48 17.09
CA GLY A 401 40.53 67.44 18.05
C GLY A 401 41.80 66.96 18.73
#